data_AF-A8S597-F1
#
_entry.id   AF-A8S597-F1
#
_cell.length_a   1.000
_cell.length_b   1.000
_cell.length_c   1.000
_cell.angle_alpha   90.00
_cell.angle_beta   90.00
_cell.angle_gamma   90.00
#
_symmetry.space_group_name_H-M   'P 1'
#
loop_
_entity.id
_entity.type
_entity.pdbx_description
1 polymer ?
#
loop_
_entity_poly.entity_id
_entity_poly.type
_entity_poly.pdbx_seq_one_letter_code
_entity_poly.pdbx_strand_id
1 'polypeptide(L)'
;MTVRFMKGTSIAELEREMQQVPGFRPRKSGIIRSRQAGETAGIGSCRYVNVWRAEKEQGRDGHLYTAADEEMPSAFYQILLRLLTEELPGSALTVRVGKLREEGEKGIMLFKSEEHRRRFRALMRCGLYPGLVTEPGFAAAVFLLSSEERLWEKAGPFVQERTIDYSRFRLRGADLDSYATFCVAKELCTGKPYVSLSELGDPELFHDGLLRLIIHAILISRHGIGTVLNEEEVEC
;
A
#
# COMPACT_ATOMS: atom_id res chain seq x y z
N MET A 1 6.47 16.62 23.50
CA MET A 1 5.41 16.31 24.50
C MET A 1 4.90 17.63 25.01
N THR A 2 3.62 17.97 24.78
CA THR A 2 3.03 19.20 25.35
C THR A 2 2.50 18.88 26.74
N VAL A 3 3.04 19.58 27.75
CA VAL A 3 2.61 19.47 29.14
C VAL A 3 1.26 20.19 29.26
N ARG A 4 0.28 19.54 29.88
CA ARG A 4 -1.06 20.10 30.12
C ARG A 4 -1.28 20.22 31.61
N PHE A 5 -1.37 21.46 32.09
CA PHE A 5 -1.42 21.77 33.51
C PHE A 5 -2.85 21.79 34.04
N MET A 6 -3.86 22.11 33.21
CA MET A 6 -5.22 22.39 33.65
C MET A 6 -6.23 21.27 33.33
N LYS A 7 -5.73 20.04 33.08
CA LYS A 7 -6.55 18.88 32.68
C LYS A 7 -7.61 18.58 33.75
N GLY A 8 -8.89 18.57 33.34
CA GLY A 8 -10.03 18.26 34.23
C GLY A 8 -10.73 19.49 34.83
N THR A 9 -10.31 20.71 34.47
CA THR A 9 -10.98 21.96 34.87
C THR A 9 -11.76 22.56 33.70
N SER A 10 -12.66 23.51 33.99
CA SER A 10 -13.46 24.23 32.99
C SER A 10 -12.63 25.10 32.03
N ILE A 11 -11.35 25.34 32.35
CA ILE A 11 -10.43 26.18 31.57
C ILE A 11 -9.38 25.38 30.79
N ALA A 12 -9.49 24.05 30.79
CA ALA A 12 -8.59 23.17 30.03
C ALA A 12 -8.65 23.45 28.51
N GLU A 13 -9.80 23.89 28.00
CA GLU A 13 -9.97 24.21 26.58
C GLU A 13 -9.27 25.51 26.19
N LEU A 14 -9.30 26.50 27.08
CA LEU A 14 -8.58 27.76 26.91
C LEU A 14 -7.06 27.53 26.90
N GLU A 15 -6.54 26.70 27.81
CA GLU A 15 -5.12 26.30 27.80
C GLU A 15 -4.73 25.66 26.45
N ARG A 16 -5.61 24.83 25.89
CA ARG A 16 -5.38 24.19 24.59
C ARG A 16 -5.33 25.21 23.45
N GLU A 17 -6.15 26.26 23.49
CA GLU A 17 -6.13 27.33 22.49
C GLU A 17 -4.87 28.21 22.62
N MET A 18 -4.46 28.57 23.83
CA MET A 18 -3.25 29.37 24.05
C MET A 18 -1.95 28.65 23.64
N GLN A 19 -1.96 27.31 23.63
CA GLN A 19 -0.85 26.50 23.14
C GLN A 19 -0.83 26.33 21.61
N GLN A 20 -1.84 26.82 20.88
CA GLN A 20 -1.82 26.82 19.42
C GLN A 20 -1.08 28.03 18.88
N VAL A 21 -0.16 27.79 17.92
CA VAL A 21 0.54 28.86 17.22
C VAL A 21 -0.45 29.62 16.34
N PRO A 22 -0.56 30.97 16.46
CA PRO A 22 -1.47 31.77 15.66
C PRO A 22 -1.28 31.51 14.15
N GLY A 23 -2.37 31.21 13.44
CA GLY A 23 -2.36 30.94 11.99
C GLY A 23 -2.17 29.48 11.59
N PHE A 24 -1.93 28.56 12.53
CA PHE A 24 -1.78 27.14 12.23
C PHE A 24 -3.16 26.46 12.09
N ARG A 25 -3.60 26.18 10.85
CA ARG A 25 -4.87 25.46 10.62
C ARG A 25 -4.68 23.96 10.97
N PRO A 26 -5.59 23.34 11.75
CA PRO A 26 -5.52 21.90 11.99
C PRO A 26 -5.65 21.15 10.66
N ARG A 27 -4.78 20.16 10.45
CA ARG A 27 -4.84 19.25 9.29
C ARG A 27 -6.21 18.56 9.30
N LYS A 28 -7.03 18.80 8.26
CA LYS A 28 -8.25 18.04 8.02
C LYS A 28 -7.84 16.60 7.69
N SER A 29 -8.32 15.65 8.48
CA SER A 29 -8.01 14.22 8.36
C SER A 29 -8.49 13.64 7.02
N GLY A 30 -7.69 12.72 6.46
CA GLY A 30 -7.98 12.02 5.21
C GLY A 30 -9.22 11.14 5.26
N ILE A 31 -9.92 11.06 4.12
CA ILE A 31 -11.11 10.25 3.86
C ILE A 31 -10.67 8.85 3.42
N ILE A 32 -9.75 8.22 4.16
CA ILE A 32 -9.19 6.92 3.79
C ILE A 32 -9.51 5.93 4.91
N ARG A 33 -10.66 5.27 4.72
CA ARG A 33 -11.21 4.08 5.41
C ARG A 33 -12.16 4.32 6.59
N SER A 34 -13.36 3.73 6.49
CA SER A 34 -14.20 3.35 7.64
C SER A 34 -13.60 2.10 8.31
N ARG A 35 -13.69 2.04 9.64
CA ARG A 35 -12.98 1.08 10.49
C ARG A 35 -13.80 -0.17 10.78
N GLN A 36 -13.13 -1.32 10.84
CA GLN A 36 -13.41 -2.34 11.86
C GLN A 36 -12.12 -3.07 12.20
N ALA A 37 -11.92 -3.34 13.50
CA ALA A 37 -10.71 -3.88 14.08
C ALA A 37 -10.95 -5.33 14.53
N GLY A 38 -9.98 -6.22 14.32
CA GLY A 38 -9.97 -7.59 14.80
C GLY A 38 -8.58 -8.00 15.29
N GLU A 39 -8.55 -8.71 16.42
CA GLU A 39 -7.38 -9.03 17.23
C GLU A 39 -6.46 -10.14 16.66
N THR A 40 -5.25 -10.19 17.23
CA THR A 40 -4.06 -10.93 16.81
C THR A 40 -3.88 -12.27 17.50
N ALA A 41 -3.25 -13.25 16.82
CA ALA A 41 -2.43 -14.29 17.46
C ALA A 41 -1.45 -14.90 16.42
N GLY A 42 -0.19 -15.17 16.81
CA GLY A 42 0.42 -16.47 16.45
C GLY A 42 1.75 -16.66 15.72
N ILE A 43 2.71 -15.72 15.71
CA ILE A 43 4.04 -15.77 15.02
C ILE A 43 4.58 -17.17 14.64
N GLY A 44 4.64 -17.46 13.33
CA GLY A 44 5.46 -18.50 12.68
C GLY A 44 6.40 -17.96 11.61
N SER A 45 7.70 -18.26 11.68
CA SER A 45 8.76 -17.71 10.83
C SER A 45 8.71 -18.23 9.38
N CYS A 46 8.12 -17.45 8.46
CA CYS A 46 8.39 -17.58 7.02
C CYS A 46 9.77 -16.98 6.68
N ARG A 47 10.79 -17.81 6.49
CA ARG A 47 11.97 -17.38 5.73
C ARG A 47 11.61 -17.37 4.25
N TYR A 48 11.02 -16.28 3.80
CA TYR A 48 10.81 -15.86 2.40
C TYR A 48 11.94 -16.32 1.46
N VAL A 49 13.20 -16.25 1.92
CA VAL A 49 14.39 -16.69 1.17
C VAL A 49 14.33 -18.16 0.72
N ASN A 50 13.71 -19.07 1.47
CA ASN A 50 13.67 -20.49 1.12
C ASN A 50 12.64 -20.81 0.04
N VAL A 51 11.48 -20.13 0.03
CA VAL A 51 10.48 -20.23 -1.05
C VAL A 51 11.05 -19.63 -2.34
N TRP A 52 11.73 -18.49 -2.23
CA TRP A 52 12.41 -17.81 -3.34
C TRP A 52 13.55 -18.61 -3.96
N ARG A 53 14.34 -19.28 -3.12
CA ARG A 53 15.48 -20.09 -3.58
C ARG A 53 15.04 -21.44 -4.16
N ALA A 54 14.00 -22.06 -3.60
CA ALA A 54 13.43 -23.30 -4.13
C ALA A 54 12.83 -23.12 -5.53
N GLU A 55 12.14 -22.01 -5.80
CA GLU A 55 11.62 -21.69 -7.14
C GLU A 55 12.72 -21.36 -8.15
N LYS A 56 13.86 -20.81 -7.69
CA LYS A 56 15.03 -20.51 -8.54
C LYS A 56 15.88 -21.75 -8.85
N GLU A 57 15.94 -22.70 -7.92
CA GLU A 57 16.72 -23.95 -8.04
C GLU A 57 15.94 -25.08 -8.74
N GLN A 58 14.60 -25.05 -8.71
CA GLN A 58 13.76 -25.91 -9.55
C GLN A 58 13.67 -25.37 -10.98
N GLY A 59 14.81 -25.39 -11.67
CA GLY A 59 14.83 -25.39 -13.14
C GLY A 59 14.14 -26.64 -13.68
N ARG A 60 12.81 -26.59 -13.79
CA ARG A 60 12.03 -27.47 -14.66
C ARG A 60 11.49 -26.62 -15.80
N ASP A 61 12.23 -26.63 -16.90
CA ASP A 61 11.64 -26.34 -18.21
C ASP A 61 10.45 -27.29 -18.43
N GLY A 62 9.31 -26.74 -18.87
CA GLY A 62 8.26 -27.53 -19.49
C GLY A 62 6.82 -27.22 -19.10
N HIS A 63 6.36 -25.97 -19.24
CA HIS A 63 5.26 -25.68 -20.17
C HIS A 63 5.12 -24.18 -20.38
N LEU A 64 4.89 -23.79 -21.64
CA LEU A 64 4.92 -22.41 -22.11
C LEU A 64 3.98 -21.52 -21.29
N TYR A 65 4.55 -20.56 -20.54
CA TYR A 65 3.85 -19.30 -20.34
C TYR A 65 3.93 -18.56 -21.66
N THR A 66 3.00 -18.86 -22.56
CA THR A 66 2.76 -18.03 -23.73
C THR A 66 2.55 -16.60 -23.24
N ALA A 67 3.16 -15.66 -23.96
CA ALA A 67 3.11 -14.22 -23.73
C ALA A 67 1.70 -13.60 -23.91
N ALA A 68 0.68 -14.25 -23.35
CA ALA A 68 -0.74 -13.94 -23.45
C ALA A 68 -1.39 -13.70 -22.07
N ASP A 69 -0.67 -13.89 -20.96
CA ASP A 69 -1.11 -13.41 -19.64
C ASP A 69 -0.72 -11.93 -19.48
N GLU A 70 -1.13 -11.09 -20.44
CA GLU A 70 -1.39 -9.71 -20.10
C GLU A 70 -2.59 -9.77 -19.17
N GLU A 71 -2.36 -9.69 -17.85
CA GLU A 71 -3.40 -9.44 -16.86
C GLU A 71 -3.98 -8.06 -17.13
N MET A 72 -4.73 -7.99 -18.22
CA MET A 72 -5.53 -6.86 -18.60
C MET A 72 -6.44 -6.61 -17.42
N PRO A 73 -6.38 -5.42 -16.82
CA PRO A 73 -7.26 -5.13 -15.71
C PRO A 73 -8.68 -5.36 -16.17
N SER A 74 -9.39 -6.16 -15.39
CA SER A 74 -10.81 -6.42 -15.58
C SER A 74 -11.55 -5.12 -15.87
N ALA A 75 -12.61 -5.15 -16.67
CA ALA A 75 -13.52 -4.01 -16.81
C ALA A 75 -13.93 -3.45 -15.43
N PHE A 76 -13.97 -4.32 -14.41
CA PHE A 76 -14.18 -3.95 -13.01
C PHE A 76 -13.09 -3.04 -12.44
N TYR A 77 -11.81 -3.31 -12.71
CA TYR A 77 -10.70 -2.46 -12.28
C TYR A 77 -10.81 -1.05 -12.87
N GLN A 78 -11.21 -0.94 -14.14
CA GLN A 78 -11.42 0.37 -14.77
C GLN A 78 -12.59 1.13 -14.13
N ILE A 79 -13.64 0.41 -13.69
CA ILE A 79 -14.73 0.99 -12.91
C ILE A 79 -14.22 1.50 -11.56
N LEU A 80 -13.41 0.70 -10.84
CA LEU A 80 -12.84 1.09 -9.56
C LEU A 80 -11.93 2.33 -9.68
N LEU A 81 -11.10 2.39 -10.72
CA LEU A 81 -10.30 3.58 -11.02
C LEU A 81 -11.15 4.81 -11.30
N ARG A 82 -12.24 4.65 -12.05
CA ARG A 82 -13.16 5.74 -12.35
C ARG A 82 -13.81 6.27 -11.08
N LEU A 83 -14.34 5.38 -10.22
CA LEU A 83 -14.93 5.74 -8.93
C LEU A 83 -13.91 6.47 -8.04
N LEU A 84 -12.68 5.98 -7.98
CA LEU A 84 -11.60 6.65 -7.25
C LEU A 84 -11.35 8.06 -7.79
N THR A 85 -11.33 8.24 -9.11
CA THR A 85 -11.09 9.54 -9.74
C THR A 85 -12.22 10.53 -9.47
N GLU A 86 -13.48 10.07 -9.47
CA GLU A 86 -14.66 10.88 -9.18
C GLU A 86 -14.71 11.35 -7.71
N GLU A 87 -14.13 10.57 -6.78
CA GLU A 87 -14.02 10.96 -5.36
C GLU A 87 -12.89 11.97 -5.06
N LEU A 88 -11.88 12.05 -5.92
CA LEU A 88 -10.73 12.91 -5.67
C LEU A 88 -11.12 14.39 -5.82
N PRO A 89 -10.70 15.27 -4.89
CA PRO A 89 -10.94 16.70 -5.02
C PRO A 89 -10.25 17.21 -6.29
N GLY A 90 -10.89 18.09 -7.05
CA GLY A 90 -10.36 18.66 -8.31
C GLY A 90 -8.99 19.32 -8.12
N SER A 91 -7.93 18.52 -8.23
CA SER A 91 -6.56 18.84 -7.84
C SER A 91 -5.58 18.31 -8.88
N ALA A 92 -4.30 18.67 -8.73
CA ALA A 92 -3.23 18.15 -9.60
C ALA A 92 -3.23 16.61 -9.66
N LEU A 93 -3.54 15.96 -8.54
CA LEU A 93 -3.67 14.51 -8.45
C LEU A 93 -4.77 13.96 -9.36
N THR A 94 -5.95 14.59 -9.41
CA THR A 94 -7.06 14.15 -10.27
C THR A 94 -6.68 14.19 -11.74
N VAL A 95 -5.98 15.25 -12.16
CA VAL A 95 -5.49 15.38 -13.55
C VAL A 95 -4.50 14.26 -13.87
N ARG A 96 -3.58 13.95 -12.94
CA ARG A 96 -2.59 12.88 -13.14
C ARG A 96 -3.21 11.50 -13.17
N VAL A 97 -4.14 11.21 -12.26
CA VAL A 97 -4.89 9.93 -12.25
C VAL A 97 -5.70 9.77 -13.54
N GLY A 98 -6.31 10.85 -14.04
CA GLY A 98 -7.00 10.87 -15.33
C GLY A 98 -6.09 10.50 -16.52
N LYS A 99 -4.90 11.10 -16.60
CA LYS A 99 -3.90 10.76 -17.63
C LYS A 99 -3.43 9.31 -17.54
N LEU A 100 -3.16 8.83 -16.31
CA LEU A 100 -2.76 7.44 -16.08
C LEU A 100 -3.83 6.44 -16.52
N ARG A 101 -5.10 6.81 -16.43
CA ARG A 101 -6.22 5.99 -16.92
C ARG A 101 -6.23 5.89 -18.44
N GLU A 102 -6.09 7.01 -19.15
CA GLU A 102 -6.03 7.06 -20.62
C GLU A 102 -4.81 6.30 -21.19
N GLU A 103 -3.67 6.42 -20.53
CA GLU A 103 -2.47 5.64 -20.87
C GLU A 103 -2.63 4.14 -20.59
N GLY A 104 -3.43 3.80 -19.58
CA GLY A 104 -3.70 2.43 -19.17
C GLY A 104 -4.60 1.66 -20.14
N GLU A 105 -5.38 2.33 -21.00
CA GLU A 105 -6.17 1.66 -22.04
C GLU A 105 -5.30 0.93 -23.09
N LYS A 106 -3.98 1.12 -23.05
CA LYS A 106 -2.99 0.44 -23.92
C LYS A 106 -2.33 -0.81 -23.31
N GLY A 107 -2.78 -1.25 -22.13
CA GLY A 107 -2.22 -2.38 -21.38
C GLY A 107 -1.68 -1.92 -20.03
N ILE A 108 -2.38 -2.26 -18.95
CA ILE A 108 -1.96 -1.89 -17.58
C ILE A 108 -1.25 -3.08 -16.96
N MET A 109 0.00 -2.87 -16.57
CA MET A 109 0.69 -3.76 -15.64
C MET A 109 0.33 -3.35 -14.22
N LEU A 110 -0.43 -4.18 -13.50
CA LEU A 110 -0.78 -3.96 -12.09
C LEU A 110 0.46 -3.92 -11.19
N PHE A 111 1.47 -4.73 -11.53
CA PHE A 111 2.72 -4.83 -10.80
C PHE A 111 3.80 -3.93 -11.42
N LYS A 112 4.64 -3.32 -10.57
CA LYS A 112 5.85 -2.58 -11.00
C LYS A 112 6.74 -3.36 -11.98
N SER A 113 6.93 -4.66 -11.74
CA SER A 113 7.70 -5.57 -12.60
C SER A 113 7.22 -7.01 -12.44
N GLU A 114 7.71 -7.90 -13.30
CA GLU A 114 7.46 -9.34 -13.19
C GLU A 114 8.05 -9.92 -11.88
N GLU A 115 9.19 -9.42 -11.42
CA GLU A 115 9.79 -9.81 -10.14
C GLU A 115 8.91 -9.39 -8.96
N HIS A 116 8.30 -8.19 -9.03
CA HIS A 116 7.31 -7.77 -8.03
C HIS A 116 6.09 -8.71 -8.04
N ARG A 117 5.56 -9.06 -9.22
CA ARG A 117 4.44 -10.00 -9.35
C ARG A 117 4.75 -11.34 -8.70
N ARG A 118 5.90 -11.94 -9.03
CA ARG A 118 6.36 -13.20 -8.43
C ARG A 118 6.51 -13.07 -6.91
N ARG A 119 7.07 -11.95 -6.43
CA ARG A 119 7.21 -11.63 -4.99
C ARG A 119 5.90 -11.63 -4.26
N PHE A 120 4.95 -10.85 -4.75
CA PHE A 120 3.68 -10.72 -4.08
C PHE A 120 2.89 -12.03 -4.08
N ARG A 121 2.89 -12.78 -5.19
CA ARG A 121 2.22 -14.08 -5.27
C ARG A 121 2.83 -15.14 -4.37
N ALA A 122 4.15 -15.19 -4.25
CA ALA A 122 4.81 -16.10 -3.32
C ALA A 122 4.38 -15.81 -1.86
N LEU A 123 4.22 -14.52 -1.50
CA LEU A 123 3.73 -14.12 -0.17
C LEU A 123 2.28 -14.55 0.06
N MET A 124 1.42 -14.43 -0.95
CA MET A 124 0.04 -14.93 -0.91
C MET A 124 -0.01 -16.44 -0.69
N ARG A 125 0.79 -17.20 -1.45
CA ARG A 125 0.75 -18.68 -1.46
C ARG A 125 1.41 -19.33 -0.25
N CYS A 126 2.34 -18.64 0.43
CA CYS A 126 3.07 -19.24 1.56
C CYS A 126 2.22 -19.43 2.82
N GLY A 127 1.01 -18.86 2.88
CA GLY A 127 0.07 -19.02 4.00
C GLY A 127 0.46 -18.34 5.31
N LEU A 128 1.62 -17.66 5.36
CA LEU A 128 2.20 -17.10 6.58
C LEU A 128 1.73 -15.68 6.88
N TYR A 129 0.96 -15.09 5.95
CA TYR A 129 0.41 -13.75 6.07
C TYR A 129 -1.11 -13.77 5.82
N PRO A 130 -1.92 -14.39 6.70
CA PRO A 130 -3.38 -14.41 6.57
C PRO A 130 -4.00 -13.01 6.51
N GLY A 131 -3.28 -11.98 6.99
CA GLY A 131 -3.64 -10.58 6.82
C GLY A 131 -3.78 -10.12 5.37
N LEU A 132 -3.10 -10.76 4.42
CA LEU A 132 -3.19 -10.38 3.00
C LEU A 132 -4.63 -10.51 2.47
N VAL A 133 -5.38 -11.49 2.97
CA VAL A 133 -6.79 -11.70 2.59
C VAL A 133 -7.73 -10.95 3.53
N THR A 134 -7.44 -10.94 4.83
CA THR A 134 -8.35 -10.44 5.87
C THR A 134 -8.25 -8.93 6.12
N GLU A 135 -7.09 -8.33 5.86
CA GLU A 135 -6.78 -6.94 6.20
C GLU A 135 -6.32 -6.16 4.96
N PRO A 136 -7.24 -5.53 4.20
CA PRO A 136 -6.90 -4.91 2.92
C PRO A 136 -5.82 -3.81 3.02
N GLY A 137 -5.74 -3.09 4.14
CA GLY A 137 -4.70 -2.08 4.36
C GLY A 137 -3.32 -2.70 4.58
N PHE A 138 -3.25 -3.85 5.24
CA PHE A 138 -2.03 -4.63 5.37
C PHE A 138 -1.63 -5.23 4.01
N ALA A 139 -2.58 -5.78 3.27
CA ALA A 139 -2.37 -6.26 1.90
C ALA A 139 -1.74 -5.20 0.99
N ALA A 140 -2.33 -4.00 0.97
CA ALA A 140 -1.82 -2.88 0.20
C ALA A 140 -0.42 -2.45 0.62
N ALA A 141 -0.13 -2.48 1.93
CA ALA A 141 1.18 -2.15 2.43
C ALA A 141 2.24 -3.19 2.05
N VAL A 142 1.92 -4.49 2.15
CA VAL A 142 2.83 -5.56 1.72
C VAL A 142 3.05 -5.50 0.21
N PHE A 143 2.01 -5.23 -0.58
CA PHE A 143 2.12 -5.02 -2.02
C PHE A 143 3.16 -3.93 -2.34
N LEU A 144 3.03 -2.75 -1.75
CA LEU A 144 3.99 -1.65 -1.93
C LEU A 144 5.41 -2.00 -1.45
N LEU A 145 5.56 -2.60 -0.26
CA LEU A 145 6.87 -2.95 0.28
C LEU A 145 7.56 -4.06 -0.50
N SER A 146 6.78 -4.91 -1.18
CA SER A 146 7.27 -5.99 -2.04
C SER A 146 7.59 -5.53 -3.47
N SER A 147 7.34 -4.27 -3.81
CA SER A 147 7.57 -3.72 -5.15
C SER A 147 9.04 -3.77 -5.58
N GLU A 148 9.95 -3.66 -4.61
CA GLU A 148 11.39 -3.66 -4.81
C GLU A 148 12.06 -4.67 -3.88
N GLU A 149 13.05 -5.39 -4.40
CA GLU A 149 13.77 -6.41 -3.61
C GLU A 149 14.47 -5.78 -2.40
N ARG A 150 15.21 -4.69 -2.62
CA ARG A 150 15.95 -3.99 -1.56
C ARG A 150 15.05 -3.39 -0.49
N LEU A 151 13.83 -2.99 -0.86
CA LEU A 151 12.84 -2.49 0.08
C LEU A 151 12.27 -3.65 0.90
N TRP A 152 11.94 -4.75 0.24
CA TRP A 152 11.42 -5.96 0.89
C TRP A 152 12.44 -6.58 1.86
N GLU A 153 13.72 -6.66 1.50
CA GLU A 153 14.79 -7.15 2.38
C GLU A 153 14.83 -6.40 3.72
N LYS A 154 14.57 -5.09 3.69
CA LYS A 154 14.53 -4.25 4.89
C LYS A 154 13.22 -4.37 5.64
N ALA A 155 12.10 -4.51 4.94
CA ALA A 155 10.77 -4.51 5.53
C ALA A 155 10.32 -5.89 6.05
N GLY A 156 10.60 -6.95 5.30
CA GLY A 156 10.17 -8.33 5.54
C GLY A 156 10.36 -8.83 6.98
N PRO A 157 11.51 -8.59 7.64
CA PRO A 157 11.73 -9.00 9.03
C PRO A 157 10.77 -8.37 10.06
N PHE A 158 10.05 -7.31 9.69
CA PHE A 158 9.10 -6.61 10.54
C PHE A 158 7.64 -6.88 10.15
N VAL A 159 7.41 -7.64 9.08
CA VAL A 159 6.07 -8.06 8.65
C VAL A 159 5.64 -9.25 9.50
N GLN A 160 4.52 -9.09 10.20
CA GLN A 160 3.86 -10.14 10.97
C GLN A 160 2.67 -10.68 10.17
N GLU A 161 1.96 -11.66 10.72
CA GLU A 161 0.87 -12.37 10.04
C GLU A 161 -0.27 -11.46 9.55
N ARG A 162 -0.55 -10.38 10.28
CA ARG A 162 -1.66 -9.45 10.00
C ARG A 162 -1.29 -7.97 10.06
N THR A 163 -0.06 -7.64 10.42
CA THR A 163 0.37 -6.25 10.62
C THR A 163 1.87 -6.10 10.41
N ILE A 164 2.34 -4.86 10.41
CA ILE A 164 3.76 -4.52 10.25
C ILE A 164 4.21 -3.75 11.49
N ASP A 165 5.30 -4.18 12.12
CA ASP A 165 5.84 -3.52 13.30
C ASP A 165 6.62 -2.25 12.94
N TYR A 166 5.89 -1.17 12.67
CA TYR A 166 6.45 0.15 12.41
C TYR A 166 7.12 0.81 13.61
N SER A 167 7.00 0.25 14.83
CA SER A 167 7.71 0.77 16.00
C SER A 167 9.19 0.42 15.95
N ARG A 168 9.49 -0.78 15.44
CA ARG A 168 10.85 -1.29 15.24
C ARG A 168 11.37 -1.05 13.83
N PHE A 169 10.50 -1.04 12.83
CA PHE A 169 10.92 -0.82 11.45
C PHE A 169 11.28 0.65 11.19
N ARG A 170 12.58 0.90 10.98
CA ARG A 170 13.09 2.20 10.54
C ARG A 170 13.82 2.04 9.21
N LEU A 171 13.24 2.56 8.14
CA LEU A 171 13.86 2.55 6.83
C LEU A 171 15.09 3.47 6.83
N ARG A 172 16.28 2.91 6.61
CA ARG A 172 17.55 3.65 6.52
C ARG A 172 18.23 3.37 5.18
N GLY A 173 18.91 4.39 4.65
CA GLY A 173 19.65 4.29 3.38
C GLY A 173 18.77 3.82 2.22
N ALA A 174 17.54 4.34 2.14
CA ALA A 174 16.64 4.13 1.02
C ALA A 174 16.72 5.32 0.08
N ASP A 175 16.54 5.06 -1.21
CA ASP A 175 16.31 6.10 -2.22
C ASP A 175 14.95 6.79 -1.99
N LEU A 176 14.72 7.87 -2.74
CA LEU A 176 13.52 8.70 -2.61
C LEU A 176 12.24 7.90 -2.90
N ASP A 177 12.23 7.08 -3.96
CA ASP A 177 11.07 6.28 -4.35
C ASP A 177 10.75 5.22 -3.29
N SER A 178 11.77 4.53 -2.76
CA SER A 178 11.63 3.56 -1.67
C SER A 178 11.08 4.22 -0.40
N TYR A 179 11.52 5.43 -0.07
CA TYR A 179 11.01 6.17 1.09
C TYR A 179 9.57 6.63 0.89
N ALA A 180 9.24 7.17 -0.29
CA ALA A 180 7.89 7.57 -0.66
C ALA A 180 6.92 6.37 -0.62
N THR A 181 7.33 5.25 -1.21
CA THR A 181 6.60 3.96 -1.18
C THR A 181 6.35 3.51 0.26
N PHE A 182 7.36 3.60 1.12
CA PHE A 182 7.24 3.25 2.54
C PHE A 182 6.25 4.14 3.29
N CYS A 183 6.27 5.45 3.06
CA CYS A 183 5.33 6.38 3.69
C CYS A 183 3.88 6.05 3.33
N VAL A 184 3.60 5.78 2.05
CA VAL A 184 2.27 5.38 1.60
C VAL A 184 1.88 4.01 2.16
N ALA A 185 2.77 3.02 2.13
CA ALA A 185 2.51 1.70 2.71
C ALA A 185 2.14 1.80 4.19
N LYS A 186 2.85 2.64 4.94
CA LYS A 186 2.58 2.89 6.36
C LYS A 186 1.24 3.56 6.59
N GLU A 187 0.87 4.51 5.74
CA GLU A 187 -0.45 5.15 5.78
C GLU A 187 -1.57 4.15 5.52
N LEU A 188 -1.47 3.34 4.47
CA LEU A 188 -2.47 2.34 4.12
C LEU A 188 -2.63 1.26 5.20
N CYS A 189 -1.53 0.84 5.83
CA CYS A 189 -1.57 -0.15 6.90
C CYS A 189 -2.14 0.41 8.21
N THR A 190 -1.83 1.65 8.58
CA THR A 190 -2.15 2.21 9.91
C THR A 190 -3.36 3.14 9.93
N GLY A 191 -3.82 3.59 8.75
CA GLY A 191 -4.86 4.61 8.60
C GLY A 191 -4.47 6.00 9.12
N LYS A 192 -3.19 6.23 9.40
CA LYS A 192 -2.67 7.53 9.85
C LYS A 192 -2.10 8.29 8.66
N PRO A 193 -2.35 9.60 8.55
CA PRO A 193 -1.84 10.39 7.43
C PRO A 193 -0.32 10.54 7.52
N TYR A 194 0.38 10.10 6.47
CA TYR A 194 1.82 10.29 6.27
C TYR A 194 2.14 11.00 4.95
N VAL A 195 1.22 10.96 3.97
CA VAL A 195 1.32 11.60 2.66
C VAL A 195 0.04 12.39 2.39
N SER A 196 0.20 13.64 1.97
CA SER A 196 -0.92 14.49 1.58
C SER A 196 -1.30 14.30 0.11
N LEU A 197 -2.54 14.64 -0.25
CA LEU A 197 -2.99 14.62 -1.65
C LEU A 197 -2.19 15.58 -2.54
N SER A 198 -1.70 16.68 -1.97
CA SER A 198 -0.83 17.63 -2.67
C SER A 198 0.53 17.01 -2.98
N GLU A 199 1.15 16.33 -2.02
CA GLU A 199 2.41 15.60 -2.23
C GLU A 199 2.22 14.50 -3.27
N LEU A 200 1.15 13.70 -3.18
CA LEU A 200 0.87 12.64 -4.16
C LEU A 200 0.59 13.20 -5.58
N GLY A 201 0.08 14.43 -5.67
CA GLY A 201 -0.13 15.13 -6.92
C GLY A 201 1.13 15.73 -7.55
N ASP A 202 2.23 15.85 -6.79
CA ASP A 202 3.48 16.45 -7.24
C ASP A 202 4.33 15.44 -8.03
N PRO A 203 4.62 15.69 -9.33
CA PRO A 203 5.41 14.77 -10.15
C PRO A 203 6.89 14.69 -9.74
N GLU A 204 7.43 15.68 -9.02
CA GLU A 204 8.81 15.65 -8.52
C GLU A 204 8.97 14.71 -7.32
N LEU A 205 7.92 14.61 -6.48
CA LEU A 205 7.90 13.71 -5.33
C LEU A 205 7.42 12.30 -5.68
N PHE A 206 6.41 12.21 -6.54
CA PHE A 206 5.83 10.95 -7.00
C PHE A 206 5.72 10.97 -8.51
N HIS A 207 6.69 10.39 -9.22
CA HIS A 207 6.61 10.26 -10.67
C HIS A 207 5.47 9.31 -11.11
N ASP A 208 5.06 9.36 -12.38
CA ASP A 208 3.84 8.67 -12.87
C ASP A 208 3.85 7.14 -12.66
N GLY A 209 5.01 6.50 -12.83
CA GLY A 209 5.17 5.06 -12.55
C GLY A 209 4.95 4.69 -11.08
N LEU A 210 5.47 5.50 -10.15
CA LEU A 210 5.28 5.29 -8.71
C LEU A 210 3.84 5.63 -8.30
N LEU A 211 3.27 6.71 -8.85
CA LEU A 211 1.87 7.07 -8.63
C LEU A 211 0.93 5.94 -9.08
N ARG A 212 1.18 5.34 -10.24
CA ARG A 212 0.41 4.19 -10.74
C ARG A 212 0.44 3.02 -9.75
N LEU A 213 1.62 2.66 -9.25
CA LEU A 213 1.78 1.61 -8.24
C LEU A 213 1.00 1.93 -6.94
N ILE A 214 1.04 3.19 -6.49
CA ILE A 214 0.30 3.66 -5.32
C ILE A 214 -1.21 3.58 -5.54
N ILE A 215 -1.71 3.94 -6.72
CA ILE A 215 -3.14 3.83 -7.05
C ILE A 215 -3.59 2.37 -6.97
N HIS A 216 -2.81 1.42 -7.51
CA HIS A 216 -3.10 -0.02 -7.36
C HIS A 216 -3.20 -0.43 -5.89
N ALA A 217 -2.26 0.03 -5.05
CA ALA A 217 -2.29 -0.25 -3.62
C ALA A 217 -3.51 0.38 -2.91
N ILE A 218 -3.92 1.59 -3.29
CA ILE A 218 -5.12 2.23 -2.76
C ILE A 218 -6.37 1.42 -3.10
N LEU A 219 -6.46 0.90 -4.33
CA LEU A 219 -7.56 0.04 -4.75
C LEU A 219 -7.58 -1.26 -3.94
N ILE A 220 -6.43 -1.92 -3.75
CA ILE A 220 -6.31 -3.09 -2.87
C ILE A 220 -6.75 -2.74 -1.45
N SER A 221 -6.36 -1.58 -0.92
CA SER A 221 -6.72 -1.16 0.43
C SER A 221 -8.22 -0.90 0.62
N ARG A 222 -8.95 -0.60 -0.46
CA ARG A 222 -10.38 -0.29 -0.43
C ARG A 222 -11.24 -1.52 -0.72
N HIS A 223 -10.81 -2.37 -1.64
CA HIS A 223 -11.62 -3.46 -2.18
C HIS A 223 -11.08 -4.86 -1.85
N GLY A 224 -9.87 -4.96 -1.31
CA GLY A 224 -9.18 -6.23 -1.09
C GLY A 224 -8.47 -6.75 -2.34
N ILE A 225 -7.60 -7.74 -2.14
CA ILE A 225 -6.79 -8.32 -3.22
C ILE A 225 -7.67 -9.06 -4.23
N GLY A 226 -8.59 -9.92 -3.76
CA GLY A 226 -9.38 -10.79 -4.64
C GLY A 226 -10.20 -10.02 -5.68
N THR A 227 -10.72 -8.85 -5.30
CA THR A 227 -11.48 -7.97 -6.20
C THR A 227 -10.61 -7.20 -7.20
N VAL A 228 -9.36 -6.92 -6.84
CA VAL A 228 -8.46 -6.11 -7.70
C VAL A 228 -7.64 -6.99 -8.64
N LEU A 229 -7.18 -8.15 -8.17
CA LEU A 229 -6.37 -9.07 -8.96
C LEU A 229 -7.21 -10.07 -9.76
N ASN A 230 -8.54 -10.13 -9.57
CA ASN A 230 -9.43 -11.12 -10.18
C ASN A 230 -8.77 -12.51 -10.17
N GLU A 231 -8.56 -13.04 -8.97
CA GLU A 231 -8.26 -14.46 -8.83
C GLU A 231 -9.55 -15.21 -9.17
N GLU A 232 -9.79 -15.50 -10.45
CA GLU A 232 -10.57 -16.69 -10.80
C GLU A 232 -9.87 -17.85 -10.09
N GLU A 233 -10.55 -18.30 -9.05
CA GLU A 233 -10.41 -19.56 -8.33
C GLU A 233 -9.26 -20.44 -8.84
N VAL A 234 -8.10 -20.36 -8.18
CA VAL A 234 -7.22 -21.53 -8.12
C VAL A 234 -7.85 -22.49 -7.11
N GLU A 235 -8.93 -23.16 -7.56
CA GLU A 235 -9.39 -24.39 -6.93
C GLU A 235 -8.21 -25.37 -6.88
N CYS A 236 -8.03 -25.99 -5.71
CA CYS A 236 -7.11 -27.09 -5.49
C CYS A 236 -7.63 -28.39 -6.12
#